data_AF-A0AA40E2P0-F1
#
_entry.id   AF-A0AA40E2P0-F1
#
_cell.length_a   1.000
_cell.length_b   1.000
_cell.length_c   1.000
_cell.angle_alpha   90.00
_cell.angle_beta   90.00
_cell.angle_gamma   90.00
#
_symmetry.space_group_name_H-M   'P 1'
#
loop_
_entity.id
_entity.type
_entity.pdbx_description
1 polymer ?
#
loop_
_entity_poly.entity_id
_entity_poly.type
_entity_poly.pdbx_seq_one_letter_code
_entity_poly.pdbx_strand_id
1 'polypeptide(L)'
;MVGLTYLLNLLLPALTLAHDHALTNNDDPLDPLSFRSAPVPSPPLPRRTLAGVSVVDTPLVRAAQAYARAHGADFVYAHIMRSWLFGALIASHDAGLRSAVDEEVLAVAALLHDLGWDRAPGSEIVSAERRFEVDGAVAARRFIRGREEDGQAWEERRVQLVWDAIALHTERSIAFYKELEVQVVSKGIEMDFFGPGLGVTEAEYTAIVAEFPKTGFKNGFNDTIVWLCQSKPDSTINTWMQPWGERYVEGYEVEGKAPIDFLLSGL
;
A
#
# COMPACT_ATOMS: atom_id res chain seq x y z
N MET A 1 -13.14 30.77 -11.19
CA MET A 1 -12.61 29.85 -10.15
C MET A 1 -13.38 28.52 -10.17
N VAL A 2 -13.44 27.91 -11.36
CA VAL A 2 -14.03 26.60 -11.65
C VAL A 2 -13.14 26.07 -12.78
N GLY A 3 -12.16 25.24 -12.47
CA GLY A 3 -11.11 24.96 -13.44
C GLY A 3 -9.90 24.26 -12.85
N LEU A 4 -10.14 23.16 -12.14
CA LEU A 4 -9.12 22.12 -11.91
C LEU A 4 -9.74 20.74 -11.59
N THR A 5 -11.07 20.64 -11.46
CA THR A 5 -11.79 19.37 -11.25
C THR A 5 -12.03 18.59 -12.55
N TYR A 6 -11.86 19.21 -13.73
CA TYR A 6 -12.24 18.61 -15.01
C TYR A 6 -11.09 17.93 -15.80
N LEU A 7 -9.84 18.07 -15.38
CA LEU A 7 -8.68 17.52 -16.10
C LEU A 7 -8.12 16.22 -15.51
N LEU A 8 -8.62 15.74 -14.37
CA LEU A 8 -8.36 14.37 -13.88
C LEU A 8 -9.33 13.32 -14.43
N ASN A 9 -10.43 13.74 -15.07
CA ASN A 9 -11.47 12.83 -15.59
C ASN A 9 -11.24 12.34 -17.03
N LEU A 10 -10.07 12.59 -17.63
CA LEU A 10 -9.80 12.23 -19.03
C LEU A 10 -8.77 11.12 -19.24
N LEU A 11 -8.33 10.42 -18.17
CA LEU A 11 -7.41 9.28 -18.31
C LEU A 11 -7.77 8.02 -17.52
N LEU A 12 -8.90 7.97 -16.78
CA LEU A 12 -9.31 6.73 -16.14
C LEU A 12 -10.84 6.54 -16.14
N PRO A 13 -11.43 5.97 -17.21
CA PRO A 13 -12.77 5.41 -17.12
C PRO A 13 -12.86 4.27 -16.08
N ALA A 14 -11.71 3.71 -15.67
CA ALA A 14 -11.61 2.65 -14.66
C ALA A 14 -11.52 3.15 -13.20
N LEU A 15 -11.20 4.42 -12.93
CA LEU A 15 -11.14 4.93 -11.54
C LEU A 15 -12.45 5.59 -11.08
N THR A 16 -13.27 6.11 -12.00
CA THR A 16 -14.58 6.70 -11.64
C THR A 16 -15.60 5.62 -11.23
N LEU A 17 -15.41 4.38 -11.66
CA LEU A 17 -16.22 3.22 -11.23
C LEU A 17 -15.81 2.65 -9.87
N ALA A 18 -14.65 3.04 -9.33
CA ALA A 18 -14.13 2.48 -8.07
C ALA A 18 -14.51 3.27 -6.81
N HIS A 19 -15.02 4.50 -6.95
CA HIS A 19 -15.35 5.36 -5.80
C HIS A 19 -16.57 4.86 -5.01
N ASP A 20 -17.40 3.99 -5.60
CA ASP A 20 -18.62 3.42 -5.00
C ASP A 20 -18.56 1.88 -4.83
N HIS A 21 -17.37 1.27 -4.84
CA HIS A 21 -17.28 -0.12 -4.37
C HIS A 21 -17.40 -0.13 -2.85
N ALA A 22 -18.64 -0.34 -2.39
CA ALA A 22 -18.96 -0.73 -1.04
C ALA A 22 -17.95 -1.78 -0.55
N LEU A 23 -17.51 -1.64 0.69
CA LEU A 23 -16.54 -2.54 1.34
C LEU A 23 -16.97 -4.00 1.34
N THR A 24 -18.27 -4.23 1.12
CA THR A 24 -18.95 -5.52 1.07
C THR A 24 -20.16 -5.38 0.15
N ASN A 25 -20.45 -6.41 -0.64
CA ASN A 25 -21.76 -6.56 -1.26
C ASN A 25 -22.31 -7.88 -0.73
N ASN A 26 -23.03 -7.83 0.39
CA ASN A 26 -23.51 -9.01 1.14
C ASN A 26 -24.39 -9.98 0.32
N ASP A 27 -24.76 -9.60 -0.91
CA ASP A 27 -25.57 -10.38 -1.85
C ASP A 27 -24.73 -11.00 -3.01
N ASP A 28 -23.41 -10.80 -3.07
CA ASP A 28 -22.54 -11.43 -4.07
C ASP A 28 -22.01 -12.80 -3.56
N PRO A 29 -22.38 -13.95 -4.17
CA PRO A 29 -21.84 -15.24 -3.78
C PRO A 29 -20.33 -15.41 -4.10
N LEU A 30 -19.74 -14.48 -4.85
CA LEU A 30 -18.29 -14.34 -5.07
C LEU A 30 -17.67 -13.24 -4.18
N ASP A 31 -18.41 -12.73 -3.19
CA ASP A 31 -17.89 -11.76 -2.23
C ASP A 31 -16.60 -12.32 -1.60
N PRO A 32 -15.49 -11.54 -1.57
CA PRO A 32 -14.27 -11.92 -0.84
C PRO A 32 -14.52 -12.29 0.63
N LEU A 33 -15.67 -11.95 1.20
CA LEU A 33 -16.16 -12.50 2.47
C LEU A 33 -16.35 -14.03 2.48
N SER A 34 -16.30 -14.72 1.34
CA SER A 34 -16.27 -16.18 1.23
C SER A 34 -14.94 -16.80 1.72
N PHE A 35 -13.87 -16.00 1.82
CA PHE A 35 -12.54 -16.45 2.32
C PHE A 35 -12.41 -16.42 3.86
N ARG A 36 -13.50 -16.23 4.60
CA ARG A 36 -13.52 -16.24 6.08
C ARG A 36 -12.88 -17.53 6.62
N SER A 37 -11.69 -17.38 7.18
CA SER A 37 -11.34 -18.19 8.35
C SER A 37 -12.04 -17.55 9.54
N ALA A 38 -12.63 -18.34 10.44
CA ALA A 38 -13.19 -17.78 11.66
C ALA A 38 -12.09 -16.96 12.38
N PRO A 39 -12.39 -15.73 12.87
CA PRO A 39 -11.41 -14.99 13.65
C PRO A 39 -10.99 -15.85 14.83
N VAL A 40 -9.69 -16.17 14.90
CA VAL A 40 -9.13 -16.89 16.05
C VAL A 40 -9.19 -15.91 17.23
N PRO A 41 -9.92 -16.25 18.32
CA PRO A 41 -10.02 -15.35 19.47
C PRO A 41 -8.61 -15.09 20.02
N SER A 42 -8.13 -13.87 19.84
CA SER A 42 -6.86 -13.41 20.39
C SER A 42 -7.15 -12.46 21.56
N PRO A 43 -6.32 -12.47 22.62
CA PRO A 43 -6.45 -11.48 23.68
C PRO A 43 -6.38 -10.07 23.10
N PRO A 44 -7.08 -9.08 23.69
CA PRO A 44 -7.12 -7.73 23.17
C PRO A 44 -5.69 -7.17 23.07
N LEU A 45 -5.33 -6.71 21.87
CA LEU A 45 -4.00 -6.16 21.61
C LEU A 45 -3.85 -4.80 22.32
N PRO A 46 -2.65 -4.47 22.81
CA PRO A 46 -2.37 -3.14 23.34
C PRO A 46 -2.66 -2.07 22.29
N ARG A 47 -3.14 -0.90 22.73
CA ARG A 47 -3.47 0.22 21.85
C ARG A 47 -2.84 1.51 22.34
N ARG A 48 -2.65 2.45 21.41
CA ARG A 48 -2.31 3.85 21.68
C ARG A 48 -3.11 4.77 20.76
N THR A 49 -3.05 6.07 21.02
CA THR A 49 -3.65 7.08 20.16
C THR A 49 -2.57 7.83 19.39
N LEU A 50 -2.70 7.89 18.05
CA LEU A 50 -1.84 8.65 17.15
C LEU A 50 -2.71 9.55 16.27
N ALA A 51 -2.43 10.85 16.21
CA ALA A 51 -3.22 11.83 15.44
C ALA A 51 -4.75 11.74 15.67
N GLY A 52 -5.17 11.38 16.89
CA GLY A 52 -6.59 11.16 17.24
C GLY A 52 -7.17 9.78 16.90
N VAL A 53 -6.41 8.90 16.25
CA VAL A 53 -6.82 7.53 15.88
C VAL A 53 -6.35 6.53 16.93
N SER A 54 -7.24 5.66 17.41
CA SER A 54 -6.86 4.53 18.27
C SER A 54 -6.32 3.38 17.42
N VAL A 55 -5.05 3.03 17.59
CA VAL A 55 -4.36 2.01 16.79
C VAL A 55 -3.70 0.95 17.68
N VAL A 56 -3.50 -0.23 17.10
CA VAL A 56 -2.71 -1.32 17.72
C VAL A 56 -1.26 -0.89 18.01
N ASP A 57 -0.72 -1.35 19.13
CA ASP A 57 0.58 -0.92 19.68
C ASP A 57 1.40 -2.10 20.23
N THR A 58 1.55 -3.16 19.42
CA THR A 58 2.39 -4.30 19.77
C THR A 58 3.88 -4.00 19.57
N PRO A 59 4.79 -4.79 20.19
CA PRO A 59 6.22 -4.67 19.93
C PRO A 59 6.57 -4.75 18.44
N LEU A 60 5.90 -5.63 17.68
CA LEU A 60 6.12 -5.78 16.25
C LEU A 60 5.69 -4.55 15.45
N VAL A 61 4.55 -3.94 15.78
CA VAL A 61 4.08 -2.70 15.12
C VAL A 61 5.04 -1.55 15.38
N ARG A 62 5.53 -1.39 16.62
CA ARG A 62 6.54 -0.38 16.96
C ARG A 62 7.85 -0.63 16.20
N ALA A 63 8.26 -1.89 16.10
CA ALA A 63 9.45 -2.28 15.35
C ALA A 63 9.29 -2.02 13.84
N ALA A 64 8.11 -2.30 13.27
CA ALA A 64 7.82 -2.02 11.86
C ALA A 64 7.84 -0.51 11.58
N GLN A 65 7.26 0.29 12.48
CA GLN A 65 7.32 1.74 12.38
C GLN A 65 8.77 2.27 12.44
N ALA A 66 9.60 1.73 13.33
CA ALA A 66 11.00 2.10 13.44
C ALA A 66 11.81 1.68 12.19
N TYR A 67 11.56 0.47 11.68
CA TYR A 67 12.20 -0.05 10.47
C TYR A 67 11.84 0.80 9.25
N ALA A 68 10.56 1.14 9.08
CA ALA A 68 10.12 2.00 8.00
C ALA A 68 10.71 3.42 8.09
N ARG A 69 10.93 3.95 9.30
CA ARG A 69 11.62 5.23 9.49
C ARG A 69 13.09 5.17 9.08
N ALA A 70 13.75 4.03 9.29
CA ALA A 70 15.16 3.83 8.94
C ALA A 70 15.39 3.67 7.43
N HIS A 71 14.38 3.19 6.69
CA HIS A 71 14.48 2.87 5.25
C HIS A 71 13.68 3.80 4.32
N GLY A 72 13.13 4.90 4.84
CA GLY A 72 12.33 5.84 4.06
C GLY A 72 12.78 7.27 4.25
N ALA A 73 12.78 8.05 3.16
CA ALA A 73 12.86 9.50 3.26
C ALA A 73 11.66 10.06 4.02
N ASP A 74 11.77 11.28 4.56
CA ASP A 74 10.72 11.85 5.44
C ASP A 74 9.33 11.89 4.79
N PHE A 75 9.23 12.15 3.48
CA PHE A 75 7.93 12.16 2.78
C PHE A 75 7.33 10.74 2.65
N VAL A 76 8.17 9.72 2.51
CA VAL A 76 7.77 8.30 2.48
C VAL A 76 7.26 7.92 3.85
N TYR A 77 8.02 8.24 4.90
CA TYR A 77 7.60 7.98 6.28
C TYR A 77 6.27 8.65 6.62
N ALA A 78 6.10 9.92 6.22
CA ALA A 78 4.83 10.61 6.42
C ALA A 78 3.68 9.91 5.64
N HIS A 79 3.93 9.47 4.41
CA HIS A 79 2.96 8.72 3.60
C HIS A 79 2.53 7.41 4.25
N ILE A 80 3.46 6.52 4.61
CA ILE A 80 3.12 5.23 5.24
C ILE A 80 2.36 5.40 6.55
N MET A 81 2.66 6.46 7.34
CA MET A 81 1.96 6.75 8.58
C MET A 81 0.53 7.19 8.30
N ARG A 82 0.32 8.08 7.31
CA ARG A 82 -1.04 8.45 6.89
C ARG A 82 -1.81 7.24 6.35
N SER A 83 -1.20 6.42 5.50
CA SER A 83 -1.82 5.22 4.93
C SER A 83 -2.27 4.23 6.00
N TRP A 84 -1.45 3.99 7.03
CA TRP A 84 -1.83 3.16 8.17
C TRP A 84 -3.01 3.76 8.95
N LEU A 85 -2.95 5.05 9.29
CA LEU A 85 -3.98 5.71 10.08
C LEU A 85 -5.32 5.79 9.35
N PHE A 86 -5.31 6.02 8.03
CA PHE A 86 -6.52 5.96 7.21
C PHE A 86 -7.09 4.54 7.14
N GLY A 87 -6.26 3.51 6.95
CA GLY A 87 -6.71 2.11 7.01
C GLY A 87 -7.35 1.76 8.36
N ALA A 88 -6.75 2.21 9.46
CA ALA A 88 -7.31 2.01 10.81
C ALA A 88 -8.66 2.72 10.99
N LEU A 89 -8.81 3.95 10.47
CA LEU A 89 -10.10 4.65 10.51
C LEU A 89 -11.16 3.95 9.66
N ILE A 90 -10.84 3.54 8.44
CA ILE A 90 -11.74 2.76 7.56
C ILE A 90 -12.25 1.52 8.30
N ALA A 91 -11.33 0.74 8.89
CA ALA A 91 -11.72 -0.44 9.65
C ALA A 91 -12.58 -0.09 10.87
N SER A 92 -12.31 1.03 11.55
CA SER A 92 -13.05 1.42 12.76
C SER A 92 -14.48 1.89 12.50
N HIS A 93 -14.72 2.54 11.35
CA HIS A 93 -16.01 3.11 10.95
C HIS A 93 -16.98 2.06 10.39
N ASP A 94 -16.49 0.88 10.00
CA ASP A 94 -17.31 -0.25 9.57
C ASP A 94 -17.30 -1.37 10.64
N ALA A 95 -18.45 -1.69 11.22
CA ALA A 95 -18.53 -2.70 12.28
C ALA A 95 -18.16 -4.11 11.80
N GLY A 96 -18.40 -4.43 10.52
CA GLY A 96 -18.00 -5.68 9.90
C GLY A 96 -16.48 -5.76 9.79
N LEU A 97 -15.84 -4.74 9.21
CA LEU A 97 -14.39 -4.67 9.09
C LEU A 97 -13.69 -4.66 10.45
N ARG A 98 -14.18 -3.86 11.41
CA ARG A 98 -13.62 -3.79 12.76
C ARG A 98 -13.52 -5.15 13.45
N SER A 99 -14.45 -6.05 13.15
CA SER A 99 -14.49 -7.40 13.73
C SER A 99 -13.73 -8.46 12.93
N ALA A 100 -13.38 -8.17 11.67
CA ALA A 100 -12.88 -9.15 10.71
C ALA A 100 -11.43 -8.90 10.27
N VAL A 101 -10.95 -7.66 10.32
CA VAL A 101 -9.59 -7.28 9.94
C VAL A 101 -8.63 -7.55 11.10
N ASP A 102 -7.55 -8.29 10.84
CA ASP A 102 -6.41 -8.36 11.75
C ASP A 102 -5.67 -7.00 11.77
N GLU A 103 -5.89 -6.21 12.84
CA GLU A 103 -5.33 -4.87 12.98
C GLU A 103 -3.78 -4.86 13.00
N GLU A 104 -3.13 -5.92 13.48
CA GLU A 104 -1.67 -6.00 13.51
C GLU A 104 -1.11 -6.28 12.11
N VAL A 105 -1.78 -7.13 11.32
CA VAL A 105 -1.46 -7.35 9.90
C VAL A 105 -1.67 -6.06 9.11
N LEU A 106 -2.80 -5.36 9.29
CA LEU A 106 -3.07 -4.06 8.68
C LEU A 106 -1.94 -3.07 9.01
N ALA A 107 -1.56 -2.96 10.28
CA ALA A 107 -0.52 -2.05 10.72
C ALA A 107 0.84 -2.36 10.09
N VAL A 108 1.30 -3.62 10.19
CA VAL A 108 2.61 -4.03 9.66
C VAL A 108 2.65 -3.89 8.13
N ALA A 109 1.59 -4.30 7.42
CA ALA A 109 1.53 -4.14 5.96
C ALA A 109 1.57 -2.67 5.53
N ALA A 110 0.72 -1.82 6.11
CA ALA A 110 0.67 -0.40 5.76
C ALA A 110 1.97 0.34 6.10
N LEU A 111 2.62 0.01 7.23
CA LEU A 111 3.90 0.62 7.63
C LEU A 111 5.06 0.20 6.72
N LEU A 112 4.99 -0.96 6.07
CA LEU A 112 6.12 -1.52 5.30
C LEU A 112 5.90 -1.52 3.78
N HIS A 113 4.76 -1.01 3.28
CA HIS A 113 4.40 -1.18 1.86
C HIS A 113 5.38 -0.52 0.87
N ASP A 114 5.96 0.62 1.24
CA ASP A 114 6.88 1.39 0.40
C ASP A 114 8.36 1.20 0.78
N LEU A 115 8.71 0.09 1.44
CA LEU A 115 10.13 -0.25 1.64
C LEU A 115 10.91 -0.35 0.32
N GLY A 116 10.23 -0.69 -0.78
CA GLY A 116 10.82 -0.68 -2.13
C GLY A 116 11.23 0.70 -2.66
N TRP A 117 10.92 1.78 -1.92
CA TRP A 117 11.37 3.15 -2.21
C TRP A 117 12.64 3.55 -1.45
N ASP A 118 13.32 2.60 -0.81
CA ASP A 118 14.61 2.85 -0.16
C ASP A 118 15.70 3.16 -1.19
N ARG A 119 15.93 4.46 -1.43
CA ARG A 119 16.93 4.99 -2.37
C ARG A 119 18.33 5.11 -1.76
N ALA A 120 18.57 4.58 -0.56
CA ALA A 120 19.89 4.62 0.04
C ALA A 120 20.92 3.88 -0.84
N PRO A 121 22.13 4.42 -1.03
CA PRO A 121 23.19 3.71 -1.74
C PRO A 121 23.45 2.35 -1.10
N GLY A 122 23.36 1.28 -1.90
CA GLY A 122 23.57 -0.09 -1.41
C GLY A 122 22.43 -0.67 -0.57
N SER A 123 21.21 -0.14 -0.70
CA SER A 123 20.02 -0.73 -0.04
C SER A 123 19.94 -2.24 -0.30
N GLU A 124 19.79 -3.02 0.77
CA GLU A 124 19.60 -4.47 0.71
C GLU A 124 18.14 -4.88 0.39
N ILE A 125 17.24 -3.88 0.37
CA ILE A 125 15.81 -4.08 0.10
C ILE A 125 15.54 -4.05 -1.40
N VAL A 126 16.08 -3.06 -2.10
CA VAL A 126 15.79 -2.82 -3.51
C VAL A 126 16.68 -3.70 -4.40
N SER A 127 16.05 -4.57 -5.19
CA SER A 127 16.75 -5.42 -6.15
C SER A 127 16.73 -4.83 -7.56
N ALA A 128 17.60 -5.34 -8.44
CA ALA A 128 17.69 -4.89 -9.82
C ALA A 128 16.52 -5.38 -10.70
N GLU A 129 15.87 -6.47 -10.32
CA GLU A 129 14.99 -7.24 -11.22
C GLU A 129 13.51 -7.11 -10.85
N ARG A 130 13.20 -6.91 -9.57
CA ARG A 130 11.82 -6.97 -9.09
C ARG A 130 11.18 -5.59 -9.12
N ARG A 131 9.88 -5.57 -9.31
CA ARG A 131 9.01 -4.43 -9.00
C ARG A 131 9.19 -3.97 -7.55
N PHE A 132 9.06 -2.67 -7.28
CA PHE A 132 9.27 -2.13 -5.93
C PHE A 132 8.26 -2.69 -4.93
N GLU A 133 7.04 -2.98 -5.38
CA GLU A 133 5.99 -3.60 -4.57
C GLU A 133 6.44 -4.98 -4.08
N VAL A 134 7.12 -5.74 -4.94
CA VAL A 134 7.64 -7.07 -4.61
C VAL A 134 8.87 -6.98 -3.71
N ASP A 135 9.78 -6.03 -3.97
CA ASP A 135 10.93 -5.77 -3.08
C ASP A 135 10.45 -5.44 -1.65
N GLY A 136 9.47 -4.55 -1.52
CA GLY A 136 8.86 -4.21 -0.23
C GLY A 136 8.20 -5.41 0.44
N ALA A 137 7.43 -6.21 -0.31
CA ALA A 137 6.76 -7.39 0.23
C ALA A 137 7.76 -8.46 0.71
N VAL A 138 8.84 -8.70 -0.04
CA VAL A 138 9.91 -9.62 0.35
C VAL A 138 10.66 -9.11 1.59
N ALA A 139 10.96 -7.81 1.66
CA ALA A 139 11.60 -7.21 2.82
C ALA A 139 10.71 -7.28 4.08
N ALA A 140 9.42 -7.01 3.96
CA ALA A 140 8.46 -7.14 5.06
C ALA A 140 8.37 -8.58 5.58
N ARG A 141 8.32 -9.58 4.68
CA ARG A 141 8.35 -11.00 5.07
C ARG A 141 9.63 -11.37 5.82
N ARG A 142 10.79 -10.91 5.34
CA ARG A 142 12.08 -11.11 6.03
C ARG A 142 12.11 -10.42 7.39
N PHE A 143 11.60 -9.20 7.48
CA PHE A 143 11.49 -8.44 8.71
C PHE A 143 10.65 -9.18 9.78
N ILE A 144 9.50 -9.74 9.39
CA ILE A 144 8.64 -10.49 10.31
C ILE A 144 9.35 -11.78 10.78
N ARG A 145 9.89 -12.58 9.83
CA ARG A 145 10.55 -13.85 10.14
C ARG A 145 11.84 -13.69 10.95
N GLY A 146 12.58 -12.61 10.71
CA GLY A 146 13.78 -12.28 11.49
C GLY A 146 13.51 -11.94 12.96
N ARG A 147 12.25 -11.85 13.36
CA ARG A 147 11.81 -11.59 14.75
C ARG A 147 11.18 -12.81 15.42
N GLU A 148 11.16 -13.96 14.77
CA GLU A 148 10.66 -15.21 15.39
C GLU A 148 11.44 -15.56 16.67
N GLU A 149 12.75 -15.24 16.70
CA GLU A 149 13.63 -15.44 17.86
C GLU A 149 13.22 -14.59 19.08
N ASP A 150 12.44 -13.52 18.89
CA ASP A 150 11.85 -12.70 19.97
C ASP A 150 10.66 -13.40 20.67
N GLY A 151 10.36 -14.66 20.29
CA GLY A 151 9.29 -15.48 20.87
C GLY A 151 7.90 -15.20 20.29
N GLN A 152 7.81 -14.50 19.16
CA GLN A 152 6.54 -14.09 18.51
C GLN A 152 6.48 -14.54 17.04
N ALA A 153 6.59 -15.85 16.80
CA ALA A 153 6.40 -16.39 15.46
C ALA A 153 4.96 -16.19 14.99
N TRP A 154 4.79 -15.42 13.91
CA TRP A 154 3.49 -15.27 13.27
C TRP A 154 3.13 -16.53 12.49
N GLU A 155 1.84 -16.86 12.48
CA GLU A 155 1.32 -17.87 11.57
C GLU A 155 1.61 -17.47 10.11
N GLU A 156 2.01 -18.44 9.28
CA GLU A 156 2.37 -18.21 7.88
C GLU A 156 1.26 -17.50 7.09
N ARG A 157 -0.02 -17.72 7.44
CA ARG A 157 -1.14 -17.00 6.83
C ARG A 157 -1.04 -15.48 7.04
N ARG A 158 -0.67 -15.02 8.24
CA ARG A 158 -0.52 -13.58 8.55
C ARG A 158 0.65 -12.98 7.79
N VAL A 159 1.76 -13.73 7.70
CA VAL A 159 2.94 -13.33 6.91
C VAL A 159 2.60 -13.24 5.42
N GLN A 160 1.79 -14.18 4.90
CA GLN A 160 1.32 -14.14 3.52
C GLN A 160 0.38 -12.96 3.26
N LEU A 161 -0.53 -12.64 4.18
CA LEU A 161 -1.41 -11.47 4.06
C LEU A 161 -0.62 -10.16 4.01
N VAL A 162 0.43 -10.00 4.82
CA VAL A 162 1.32 -8.83 4.71
C VAL A 162 2.01 -8.78 3.34
N TRP A 163 2.54 -9.91 2.88
CA TRP A 163 3.18 -9.97 1.57
C TRP A 163 2.20 -9.60 0.46
N ASP A 164 0.99 -10.15 0.47
CA ASP A 164 -0.04 -9.91 -0.53
C ASP A 164 -0.50 -8.45 -0.52
N ALA A 165 -0.75 -7.90 0.68
CA ALA A 165 -1.17 -6.51 0.86
C ALA A 165 -0.14 -5.54 0.27
N ILE A 166 1.15 -5.81 0.48
CA ILE A 166 2.22 -4.98 -0.06
C ILE A 166 2.43 -5.24 -1.56
N ALA A 167 2.47 -6.48 -2.02
CA ALA A 167 2.72 -6.78 -3.42
C ALA A 167 1.62 -6.25 -4.37
N LEU A 168 0.39 -6.13 -3.86
CA LEU A 168 -0.79 -5.73 -4.64
C LEU A 168 -1.22 -4.28 -4.37
N HIS A 169 -0.55 -3.52 -3.51
CA HIS A 169 -1.08 -2.24 -3.03
C HIS A 169 -1.31 -1.19 -4.15
N THR A 170 -0.55 -1.28 -5.25
CA THR A 170 -0.73 -0.43 -6.44
C THR A 170 -1.69 -1.02 -7.47
N GLU A 171 -2.06 -2.30 -7.35
CA GLU A 171 -2.91 -3.04 -8.28
C GLU A 171 -4.35 -3.14 -7.73
N ARG A 172 -5.01 -1.99 -7.58
CA ARG A 172 -6.33 -1.88 -6.91
C ARG A 172 -7.41 -2.79 -7.51
N SER A 173 -7.39 -2.97 -8.83
CA SER A 173 -8.31 -3.87 -9.55
C SER A 173 -8.17 -5.35 -9.14
N ILE A 174 -7.09 -5.71 -8.43
CA ILE A 174 -6.87 -7.03 -7.84
C ILE A 174 -7.03 -6.94 -6.32
N ALA A 175 -6.38 -5.96 -5.68
CA ALA A 175 -6.36 -5.84 -4.22
C ALA A 175 -7.77 -5.73 -3.60
N PHE A 176 -8.71 -5.07 -4.29
CA PHE A 176 -10.08 -4.89 -3.81
C PHE A 176 -10.93 -6.17 -3.81
N TYR A 177 -10.48 -7.23 -4.49
CA TYR A 177 -11.17 -8.53 -4.54
C TYR A 177 -10.46 -9.60 -3.71
N LYS A 178 -9.48 -9.21 -2.89
CA LYS A 178 -8.69 -10.10 -2.05
C LYS A 178 -9.15 -10.06 -0.59
N GLU A 179 -8.43 -10.68 0.35
CA GLU A 179 -8.80 -10.67 1.77
C GLU A 179 -8.88 -9.25 2.35
N LEU A 180 -9.68 -9.06 3.41
CA LEU A 180 -10.04 -7.73 3.94
C LEU A 180 -8.82 -6.91 4.37
N GLU A 181 -7.77 -7.54 4.91
CA GLU A 181 -6.51 -6.85 5.24
C GLU A 181 -5.88 -6.21 4.00
N VAL A 182 -5.85 -6.95 2.87
CA VAL A 182 -5.30 -6.47 1.59
C VAL A 182 -6.14 -5.31 1.05
N GLN A 183 -7.47 -5.44 1.13
CA GLN A 183 -8.38 -4.38 0.70
C GLN A 183 -8.21 -3.10 1.53
N VAL A 184 -8.20 -3.21 2.86
CA VAL A 184 -8.14 -2.05 3.76
C VAL A 184 -6.78 -1.36 3.69
N VAL A 185 -5.67 -2.11 3.54
CA VAL A 185 -4.35 -1.53 3.28
C VAL A 185 -4.39 -0.72 1.98
N SER A 186 -4.87 -1.29 0.89
CA SER A 186 -4.93 -0.60 -0.41
C SER A 186 -5.83 0.65 -0.37
N LYS A 187 -6.99 0.58 0.29
CA LYS A 187 -7.91 1.72 0.47
C LYS A 187 -7.34 2.81 1.37
N GLY A 188 -6.61 2.45 2.43
CA GLY A 188 -5.90 3.41 3.28
C GLY A 188 -4.82 4.17 2.52
N ILE A 189 -4.07 3.48 1.66
CA ILE A 189 -3.09 4.10 0.76
C ILE A 189 -3.77 5.02 -0.26
N GLU A 190 -4.87 4.54 -0.88
CA GLU A 190 -5.66 5.32 -1.83
C GLU A 190 -6.19 6.63 -1.22
N MET A 191 -6.70 6.58 0.01
CA MET A 191 -7.19 7.76 0.73
C MET A 191 -6.12 8.85 0.85
N ASP A 192 -4.84 8.48 0.97
CA ASP A 192 -3.76 9.48 1.01
C ASP A 192 -3.52 10.20 -0.32
N PHE A 193 -3.96 9.64 -1.45
CA PHE A 193 -3.86 10.30 -2.74
C PHE A 193 -5.11 11.11 -3.08
N PHE A 194 -6.30 10.61 -2.73
CA PHE A 194 -7.56 11.13 -3.25
C PHE A 194 -8.44 11.87 -2.24
N GLY A 195 -8.11 11.80 -0.94
CA GLY A 195 -8.88 12.46 0.11
C GLY A 195 -9.87 11.54 0.83
N PRO A 196 -10.63 12.07 1.81
CA PRO A 196 -11.48 11.27 2.69
C PRO A 196 -12.63 10.57 1.96
N GLY A 197 -13.06 9.43 2.50
CA GLY A 197 -14.14 8.57 2.01
C GLY A 197 -14.38 7.40 2.98
N LEU A 198 -15.27 6.48 2.64
CA LEU A 198 -15.50 5.24 3.42
C LEU A 198 -15.78 5.49 4.92
N GLY A 199 -16.55 6.53 5.23
CA GLY A 199 -16.90 6.92 6.60
C GLY A 199 -15.89 7.82 7.31
N VAL A 200 -14.66 7.95 6.78
CA VAL A 200 -13.65 8.89 7.32
C VAL A 200 -14.08 10.32 7.07
N THR A 201 -14.15 11.11 8.15
CA THR A 201 -14.57 12.51 8.09
C THR A 201 -13.43 13.43 7.65
N GLU A 202 -13.78 14.61 7.12
CA GLU A 202 -12.79 15.65 6.79
C GLU A 202 -11.94 16.08 8.01
N ALA A 203 -12.55 16.08 9.19
CA ALA A 203 -11.87 16.43 10.44
C ALA A 203 -10.81 15.40 10.83
N GLU A 204 -11.13 14.11 10.75
CA GLU A 204 -10.18 13.03 11.00
C GLU A 204 -9.05 13.03 9.96
N TYR A 205 -9.41 13.20 8.68
CA TYR A 205 -8.43 13.29 7.61
C TYR A 205 -7.45 14.46 7.81
N THR A 206 -7.99 15.65 8.13
CA THR A 206 -7.18 16.84 8.39
C THR A 206 -6.29 16.68 9.62
N ALA A 207 -6.76 16.02 10.69
CA ALA A 207 -5.96 15.77 11.89
C ALA A 207 -4.74 14.88 11.58
N ILE A 208 -4.93 13.82 10.79
CA ILE A 208 -3.83 12.94 10.35
C ILE A 208 -2.83 13.70 9.47
N VAL A 209 -3.31 14.51 8.52
CA VAL A 209 -2.44 15.31 7.64
C VAL A 209 -1.70 16.40 8.41
N ALA A 210 -2.26 16.94 9.49
CA ALA A 210 -1.59 17.90 10.35
C ALA A 210 -0.41 17.28 11.11
N GLU A 211 -0.57 16.05 11.62
CA GLU A 211 0.49 15.32 12.33
C GLU A 211 1.57 14.79 11.37
N PHE A 212 1.17 14.34 10.17
CA PHE A 212 2.07 13.84 9.13
C PHE A 212 1.92 14.65 7.84
N PRO A 213 2.54 15.85 7.74
CA PRO A 213 2.35 16.75 6.61
C PRO A 213 2.68 16.14 5.25
N LYS A 214 1.94 16.55 4.21
CA LYS A 214 2.20 16.18 2.80
C LYS A 214 3.35 16.96 2.17
N THR A 215 4.18 17.62 2.98
CA THR A 215 5.32 18.42 2.52
C THR A 215 6.26 17.58 1.69
N GLY A 216 6.52 18.02 0.45
CA GLY A 216 7.40 17.31 -0.48
C GLY A 216 6.82 16.02 -1.06
N PHE A 217 5.62 15.58 -0.67
CA PHE A 217 5.08 14.27 -1.08
C PHE A 217 4.97 14.12 -2.59
N LYS A 218 4.38 15.10 -3.29
CA LYS A 218 4.21 15.03 -4.76
C LYS A 218 5.55 14.96 -5.52
N ASN A 219 6.51 15.79 -5.12
CA ASN A 219 7.82 15.82 -5.78
C ASN A 219 8.62 14.56 -5.43
N GLY A 220 8.66 14.18 -4.16
CA GLY A 220 9.34 12.96 -3.70
C GLY A 220 8.79 11.70 -4.33
N PHE A 221 7.46 11.59 -4.46
CA PHE A 221 6.80 10.52 -5.21
C PHE A 221 7.29 10.49 -6.66
N ASN A 222 7.18 11.62 -7.37
CA ASN A 222 7.61 11.73 -8.76
C ASN A 222 9.09 11.33 -8.93
N ASP A 223 9.98 11.88 -8.11
CA ASP A 223 11.42 11.60 -8.15
C ASP A 223 11.74 10.13 -7.86
N THR A 224 10.92 9.47 -7.03
CA THR A 224 11.09 8.05 -6.71
C THR A 224 10.68 7.18 -7.87
N ILE A 225 9.56 7.47 -8.54
CA ILE A 225 9.13 6.69 -9.71
C ILE A 225 10.09 6.90 -10.88
N VAL A 226 10.56 8.13 -11.12
CA VAL A 226 11.61 8.39 -12.12
C VAL A 226 12.88 7.60 -11.80
N TRP A 227 13.31 7.58 -10.53
CA TRP A 227 14.46 6.80 -10.11
C TRP A 227 14.29 5.29 -10.32
N LEU A 228 13.10 4.73 -10.06
CA LEU A 228 12.81 3.32 -10.34
C LEU A 228 12.92 3.02 -11.84
N CYS A 229 12.34 3.88 -12.68
CA CYS A 229 12.44 3.75 -14.15
C CYS A 229 13.88 3.88 -14.66
N GLN A 230 14.73 4.68 -14.00
CA GLN A 230 16.15 4.80 -14.36
C GLN A 230 16.99 3.61 -13.90
N SER A 231 16.77 3.15 -12.66
CA SER A 231 17.64 2.17 -12.01
C SER A 231 17.29 0.72 -12.37
N LYS A 232 16.02 0.45 -12.69
CA LYS A 232 15.53 -0.89 -13.03
C LYS A 232 14.38 -0.86 -14.04
N PRO A 233 14.60 -0.30 -15.25
CA PRO A 233 13.57 -0.04 -16.26
C PRO A 233 12.75 -1.28 -16.62
N ASP A 234 13.38 -2.45 -16.73
CA ASP A 234 12.67 -3.68 -17.12
C ASP A 234 11.60 -4.10 -16.10
N SER A 235 11.73 -3.70 -14.83
CA SER A 235 10.72 -3.93 -13.79
C SER A 235 9.55 -2.93 -13.84
N THR A 236 9.67 -1.84 -14.60
CA THR A 236 8.66 -0.78 -14.70
C THR A 236 7.88 -0.81 -16.02
N ILE A 237 8.35 -1.54 -17.03
CA ILE A 237 7.63 -1.73 -18.32
C ILE A 237 6.37 -2.58 -18.09
N ASN A 238 5.27 -2.22 -18.76
CA ASN A 238 3.91 -2.76 -18.61
C ASN A 238 3.32 -2.61 -17.20
N THR A 239 3.76 -1.59 -16.47
CA THR A 239 3.19 -1.22 -15.17
C THR A 239 2.65 0.20 -15.21
N TRP A 240 1.94 0.62 -14.16
CA TRP A 240 1.49 2.00 -14.00
C TRP A 240 2.64 3.03 -13.97
N MET A 241 3.88 2.58 -13.71
CA MET A 241 5.08 3.43 -13.68
C MET A 241 5.66 3.70 -15.08
N GLN A 242 5.35 2.87 -16.09
CA GLN A 242 5.90 3.04 -17.45
C GLN A 242 5.75 4.47 -18.01
N PRO A 243 4.60 5.16 -17.86
CA PRO A 243 4.45 6.55 -18.34
C PRO A 243 5.44 7.54 -17.73
N TRP A 244 6.01 7.27 -16.54
CA TRP A 244 7.08 8.09 -15.97
C TRP A 244 8.40 7.85 -16.70
N GLY A 245 8.72 6.59 -17.00
CA GLY A 245 9.89 6.21 -17.79
C GLY A 245 9.89 6.89 -19.16
N GLU A 246 8.81 6.72 -19.92
CA GLU A 246 8.65 7.30 -21.27
C GLU A 246 8.73 8.84 -21.26
N ARG A 247 8.29 9.49 -20.18
CA ARG A 247 8.20 10.95 -20.11
C ARG A 247 9.45 11.64 -19.54
N TYR A 248 10.14 10.99 -18.61
CA TYR A 248 11.19 11.64 -17.80
C TYR A 248 12.56 10.96 -17.86
N VAL A 249 12.67 9.76 -18.46
CA VAL A 249 13.92 9.00 -18.50
C VAL A 249 14.42 8.91 -19.93
N GLU A 250 15.58 9.54 -20.19
CA GLU A 250 16.25 9.45 -21.48
C GLU A 250 16.67 8.00 -21.78
N GLY A 251 16.35 7.50 -22.98
CA GLY A 251 16.66 6.13 -23.39
C GLY A 251 15.77 5.05 -22.76
N TYR A 252 14.61 5.42 -22.21
CA TYR A 252 13.63 4.44 -21.72
C TYR A 252 12.90 3.76 -22.90
N GLU A 253 13.45 2.64 -23.35
CA GLU A 253 12.93 1.86 -24.49
C GLU A 253 11.90 0.81 -24.06
N VAL A 254 10.71 0.84 -24.68
CA VAL A 254 9.62 -0.13 -24.48
C VAL A 254 9.51 -1.11 -25.65
N GLU A 255 9.78 -0.65 -26.88
CA GLU A 255 9.70 -1.47 -28.08
C GLU A 255 10.66 -2.66 -28.02
N GLY A 256 10.16 -3.85 -28.35
CA GLY A 256 10.91 -5.11 -28.27
C GLY A 256 10.97 -5.71 -26.86
N LYS A 257 10.34 -5.07 -25.87
CA LYS A 257 10.30 -5.53 -24.47
C LYS A 257 8.88 -5.76 -23.96
N ALA A 258 7.84 -5.36 -24.68
CA ALA A 258 6.47 -5.66 -24.28
C ALA A 258 6.14 -7.13 -24.58
N PRO A 259 5.30 -7.80 -23.77
CA PRO A 259 4.83 -9.16 -24.03
C PRO A 259 4.29 -9.35 -25.45
N ILE A 260 3.62 -8.34 -26.00
CA ILE A 260 3.10 -8.37 -27.36
C ILE A 260 4.22 -8.45 -28.40
N ASP A 261 5.36 -7.82 -28.18
CA ASP A 261 6.50 -7.86 -29.11
C ASP A 261 7.06 -9.28 -29.19
N PHE A 262 7.17 -9.97 -28.06
CA PHE A 262 7.57 -11.38 -28.02
C PHE A 262 6.53 -12.29 -28.67
N LEU A 263 5.23 -12.05 -28.42
CA LEU A 263 4.15 -12.85 -29.00
C LEU A 263 4.03 -12.68 -30.52
N LEU A 264 4.35 -11.49 -31.03
CA LEU A 264 4.30 -11.18 -32.47
C LEU A 264 5.65 -11.41 -33.16
N SER A 265 6.76 -11.51 -32.42
CA SER A 265 8.06 -11.86 -32.99
C SER A 265 8.02 -13.29 -33.56
N GLY A 266 8.06 -13.40 -34.90
CA GLY A 266 8.03 -14.69 -35.60
C GLY A 266 6.72 -15.03 -36.32
N LEU A 267 5.72 -14.14 -36.31
CA LEU A 267 4.67 -14.07 -37.34
C LEU A 267 5.17 -13.28 -38.55
#